data_AF-A0A9Q3HYQ6-F1
#
_entry.id   AF-A0A9Q3HYQ6-F1
#
_cell.length_a   1.000
_cell.length_b   1.000
_cell.length_c   1.000
_cell.angle_alpha   90.00
_cell.angle_beta   90.00
_cell.angle_gamma   90.00
#
_symmetry.space_group_name_H-M   'P 1'
#
loop_
_entity.id
_entity.type
_entity.pdbx_description
1 polymer ?
#
loop_
_entity_poly.entity_id
_entity_poly.type
_entity_poly.pdbx_seq_one_letter_code
_entity_poly.pdbx_strand_id
1 'polypeptide(L)' 'MEPDFKEGDQVLMSTLNFNNLKGPMKMRDSFVGPFTIIKLIGKNAAEVNLTEEYFRKHPVFPVSLVKPYFQT' A
#
# COMPACT_ATOMS: atom_id res chain seq x y z
N MET A 1 -14.25 -3.13 11.54
CA MET A 1 -14.57 -3.47 10.15
C MET A 1 -13.40 -3.04 9.30
N GLU A 2 -12.90 -3.91 8.44
CA GLU A 2 -11.94 -3.49 7.41
C GLU A 2 -12.66 -2.54 6.44
N PRO A 3 -12.01 -1.45 6.00
CA PRO A 3 -12.62 -0.52 5.05
C PRO A 3 -12.94 -1.23 3.73
N ASP A 4 -14.10 -0.90 3.15
CA ASP A 4 -14.53 -1.43 1.86
C ASP A 4 -13.86 -0.63 0.74
N PHE A 5 -12.73 -1.15 0.25
CA PHE A 5 -11.95 -0.52 -0.80
C PHE A 5 -12.59 -0.69 -2.18
N LYS A 6 -12.30 0.23 -3.09
CA LYS A 6 -12.71 0.21 -4.49
C LYS A 6 -11.55 0.52 -5.42
N GLU A 7 -11.67 0.09 -6.67
CA GLU A 7 -10.76 0.52 -7.74
C GLU A 7 -10.84 2.05 -7.89
N GLY A 8 -9.68 2.69 -7.98
CA GLY A 8 -9.54 4.15 -7.99
C GLY A 8 -9.27 4.79 -6.62
N ASP A 9 -9.52 4.08 -5.50
CA ASP A 9 -9.23 4.62 -4.17
C ASP A 9 -7.72 4.85 -3.99
N GLN A 10 -7.39 5.94 -3.30
CA GLN A 10 -6.03 6.19 -2.85
C GLN A 10 -5.79 5.55 -1.49
N VAL A 11 -4.66 4.88 -1.37
CA VAL A 11 -4.29 4.13 -0.18
C VAL A 11 -2.83 4.28 0.19
N LEU A 12 -2.55 4.13 1.48
CA LEU A 12 -1.21 3.99 2.02
C LEU A 12 -0.90 2.52 2.29
N MET A 13 0.32 2.09 2.00
CA MET A 13 0.75 0.71 2.16
C MET A 13 1.76 0.54 3.28
N SER A 14 1.58 -0.50 4.08
CA SER A 14 2.51 -0.80 5.17
C SER A 14 3.88 -1.22 4.67
N THR A 15 4.93 -0.63 5.25
CA THR A 15 6.33 -0.99 5.00
C THR A 15 6.83 -2.14 5.86
N LEU A 16 5.97 -2.72 6.71
CA LEU A 16 6.33 -3.72 7.72
C LEU A 16 7.06 -4.95 7.13
N ASN A 17 6.71 -5.34 5.90
CA ASN A 17 7.31 -6.47 5.20
C ASN A 17 8.37 -6.06 4.15
N PHE A 18 8.76 -4.79 4.12
CA PHE A 18 9.71 -4.30 3.11
C PHE A 18 11.15 -4.47 3.64
N ASN A 19 11.66 -5.69 3.49
CA ASN A 19 13.00 -6.06 3.99
C ASN A 19 14.15 -5.32 3.29
N ASN A 20 13.89 -4.71 2.13
CA ASN A 20 14.89 -4.05 1.27
C ASN A 20 14.73 -2.52 1.19
N LEU A 21 14.08 -1.88 2.17
CA LEU A 21 14.16 -0.42 2.29
C LEU A 21 15.53 -0.02 2.84
N LYS A 22 16.02 1.17 2.46
CA LYS A 22 17.26 1.73 3.00
C LYS A 22 17.01 2.35 4.38
N GLY A 23 18.07 2.50 5.19
CA GLY A 23 18.04 3.20 6.49
C GLY A 23 17.58 2.35 7.70
N PRO A 24 17.68 2.85 8.93
CA PRO A 24 17.30 2.11 10.14
C PRO A 24 15.78 1.98 10.29
N MET A 25 15.30 0.79 10.62
CA MET A 25 13.87 0.45 10.74
C MET A 25 13.07 1.40 11.65
N LYS A 26 13.70 1.94 12.71
CA LYS A 26 13.06 2.88 13.65
C LYS A 26 12.79 4.27 13.08
N MET A 27 13.42 4.66 11.98
CA MET A 27 13.23 5.96 11.32
C MET A 27 12.43 5.86 10.02
N ARG A 28 11.99 4.66 9.62
CA ARG A 28 11.18 4.48 8.42
C ARG A 28 9.73 4.78 8.73
N ASP A 29 9.04 5.43 7.79
CA ASP A 29 7.60 5.57 7.86
C ASP A 29 6.95 4.18 7.84
N SER A 30 5.98 3.98 8.73
CA SER A 30 5.25 2.71 8.83
C SER A 30 4.34 2.46 7.61
N PHE A 31 4.05 3.53 6.85
CA PHE A 31 3.22 3.51 5.66
C PHE A 31 3.79 4.44 4.59
N VAL A 32 3.66 4.06 3.32
CA VAL A 32 4.11 4.83 2.15
C VAL A 32 3.01 4.96 1.11
N GLY A 33 3.07 5.98 0.26
CA GLY A 33 2.05 6.30 -0.74
C GLY A 33 1.74 7.81 -0.76
N PRO A 34 0.61 8.24 -1.33
CA PRO A 34 -0.54 7.41 -1.73
C PRO A 34 -0.34 6.65 -3.04
N PHE A 35 -0.92 5.45 -3.13
CA PHE A 35 -1.02 4.67 -4.36
C PHE A 35 -2.49 4.44 -4.71
N THR A 36 -2.79 4.31 -6.00
CA THR A 36 -4.15 4.05 -6.47
C THR A 36 -4.40 2.56 -6.60
N ILE A 37 -5.52 2.06 -6.06
CA ILE A 37 -5.98 0.69 -6.32
C ILE A 37 -6.36 0.57 -7.79
N ILE A 38 -5.70 -0.33 -8.51
CA ILE A 38 -6.03 -0.62 -9.92
C ILE A 38 -6.93 -1.84 -10.06
N LYS A 39 -6.90 -2.76 -9.08
CA LYS A 39 -7.73 -3.96 -9.09
C LYS A 39 -7.92 -4.54 -7.70
N LEU A 40 -9.14 -5.00 -7.40
CA LEU A 40 -9.41 -5.84 -6.22
C LEU A 40 -9.30 -7.32 -6.58
N ILE A 41 -8.55 -8.08 -5.77
CA ILE A 41 -8.37 -9.52 -5.94
C ILE A 41 -9.16 -10.22 -4.84
N GLY A 42 -10.41 -10.54 -5.16
CA GLY A 42 -11.37 -11.05 -4.19
C GLY A 42 -11.60 -10.02 -3.08
N LYS A 43 -11.70 -10.49 -1.83
CA LYS A 43 -11.91 -9.63 -0.65
C LYS A 43 -10.63 -9.32 0.13
N ASN A 44 -9.53 -10.01 -0.17
CA ASN A 44 -8.39 -10.09 0.73
C ASN A 44 -7.16 -9.36 0.21
N ALA A 45 -7.12 -8.96 -1.06
CA ALA A 45 -5.95 -8.30 -1.64
C ALA A 45 -6.35 -7.21 -2.64
N ALA A 46 -5.49 -6.19 -2.74
CA ALA A 46 -5.60 -5.11 -3.70
C ALA A 46 -4.29 -5.01 -4.50
N GLU A 47 -4.41 -4.88 -5.81
CA GLU A 47 -3.33 -4.49 -6.70
C GLU A 47 -3.32 -2.97 -6.79
N VAL A 48 -2.16 -2.35 -6.58
CA VAL A 48 -1.99 -0.90 -6.62
C VAL A 48 -0.99 -0.48 -7.68
N ASN A 49 -1.16 0.74 -8.19
CA ASN A 49 -0.19 1.37 -9.07
C ASN A 49 1.00 1.91 -8.26
N LEU A 50 2.11 1.17 -8.23
CA LEU A 50 3.33 1.58 -7.57
C LEU A 50 4.16 2.52 -8.45
N THR A 51 4.42 3.72 -7.92
CA THR A 51 5.21 4.75 -8.60
C THR A 51 6.58 4.93 -7.94
N GLU A 52 7.43 5.76 -8.56
CA GLU A 52 8.73 6.20 -8.03
C GLU A 52 9.66 5.03 -7.64
N GLU A 53 10.27 5.07 -6.46
CA GLU A 53 11.20 4.04 -5.98
C GLU A 53 10.54 2.67 -5.74
N TYR A 54 9.21 2.59 -5.76
CA TYR A 54 8.45 1.37 -5.49
C TYR A 54 8.07 0.58 -6.74
N PHE A 55 8.31 1.10 -7.96
CA PHE A 55 7.83 0.49 -9.21
C PHE A 55 8.30 -0.96 -9.46
N ARG A 56 9.41 -1.38 -8.85
CA ARG A 56 9.96 -2.76 -8.96
C ARG A 56 9.46 -3.71 -7.87
N LYS A 57 8.65 -3.25 -6.92
CA LYS A 57 8.08 -4.09 -5.86
C LYS A 57 6.84 -4.82 -6.37
N HIS A 58 6.47 -5.90 -5.70
CA HIS A 58 5.23 -6.61 -6.00
C HIS A 58 4.04 -5.67 -5.76
N PRO A 59 3.13 -5.46 -6.74
CA PRO A 59 2.07 -4.46 -6.64
C PRO A 59 0.81 -4.96 -5.90
N VAL A 60 0.76 -6.24 -5.51
CA VAL A 60 -0.39 -6.83 -4.81
C VAL A 60 -0.13 -6.93 -3.32
N PHE A 61 -1.06 -6.42 -2.52
CA PHE A 61 -0.96 -6.37 -1.06
C PHE A 61 -2.23 -6.91 -0.40
N PRO A 62 -2.11 -7.64 0.72
CA PRO A 62 -3.25 -7.95 1.58
C PRO A 62 -3.96 -6.68 2.04
N VAL A 63 -5.29 -6.65 2.04
CA VAL A 63 -6.10 -5.50 2.50
C VAL A 63 -5.76 -5.08 3.93
N SER A 64 -5.32 -6.03 4.77
CA SER A 64 -4.87 -5.77 6.15
C SER A 64 -3.58 -4.94 6.26
N LEU A 65 -2.82 -4.82 5.17
CA LEU A 65 -1.61 -3.99 5.08
C LEU A 65 -1.85 -2.67 4.34
N VAL A 66 -3.10 -2.37 4.00
CA VAL A 66 -3.51 -1.18 3.26
C VAL A 66 -4.36 -0.29 4.16
N LYS A 67 -4.18 1.03 4.08
CA LYS A 67 -4.99 2.03 4.78
C LYS A 67 -5.59 3.03 3.80
N PRO A 68 -6.84 3.47 3.99
CA PRO A 68 -7.42 4.55 3.19
C PRO A 68 -6.59 5.83 3.37
N TYR A 69 -6.34 6.53 2.27
CA TYR A 69 -5.74 7.86 2.28
C TYR A 69 -6.84 8.93 2.26
N PHE A 70 -6.87 9.77 3.28
CA PHE A 70 -7.78 10.93 3.35
C PHE A 70 -6.96 12.20 3.16
N GLN A 71 -7.10 12.86 2.01
CA GLN A 71 -6.49 14.15 1.77
C GLN A 71 -7.16 15.18 2.69
N THR A 72 -6.38 15.79 3.59
CA THR A 72 -6.81 16.88 4.48
C THR A 72 -6.52 18.23 3.84
#